data_AF-A0A942GLP1-F1
#
_entry.id   AF-A0A942GLP1-F1
#
_cell.length_a   1.000
_cell.length_b   1.000
_cell.length_c   1.000
_cell.angle_alpha   90.00
_cell.angle_beta   90.00
_cell.angle_gamma   90.00
#
_symmetry.space_group_name_H-M   'P 1'
#
loop_
_entity.id
_entity.type
_entity.pdbx_description
1 polymer ?
#
loop_
_entity_poly.entity_id
_entity_poly.type
_entity_poly.pdbx_seq_one_letter_code
_entity_poly.pdbx_strand_id
1 'polypeptide(L)'
;MRFLYITIISSILLLIDLSVVSGQENNIKTNSIYLEIAGNNYYYSINYEKIIFQNFSPRIGFSIVPHGESSHTYSNSISIKINLLM
;
A
#
# COMPACT_ATOMS: atom_id res chain seq x y z
N MET A 1 -38.94 -7.85 0.07
CA MET A 1 -38.17 -7.52 1.29
C MET A 1 -36.71 -7.99 1.22
N ARG A 2 -36.41 -9.29 1.08
CA ARG A 2 -35.01 -9.80 1.02
C ARG A 2 -34.12 -9.15 -0.06
N PHE A 3 -34.66 -8.91 -1.24
CA PHE A 3 -33.92 -8.27 -2.35
C PHE A 3 -33.49 -6.83 -2.03
N LEU A 4 -34.36 -6.09 -1.32
CA LEU A 4 -34.09 -4.70 -0.91
C LEU A 4 -32.89 -4.61 0.04
N TYR A 5 -32.79 -5.55 0.99
CA TYR A 5 -31.66 -5.61 1.92
C TYR A 5 -30.34 -5.90 1.21
N ILE A 6 -30.36 -6.80 0.23
CA ILE A 6 -29.16 -7.13 -0.56
C ILE A 6 -28.71 -5.91 -1.36
N THR A 7 -29.64 -5.17 -1.98
CA THR A 7 -29.31 -3.94 -2.71
C THR A 7 -28.78 -2.84 -1.81
N ILE A 8 -29.29 -2.70 -0.58
CA ILE A 8 -28.81 -1.71 0.39
C ILE A 8 -27.40 -2.06 0.91
N ILE A 9 -27.16 -3.33 1.20
CA ILE A 9 -25.84 -3.79 1.67
C ILE A 9 -24.79 -3.64 0.55
N SER A 10 -25.15 -3.96 -0.69
CA SER A 10 -24.30 -3.78 -1.86
C SER A 10 -23.92 -2.32 -2.09
N SER A 11 -24.86 -1.38 -1.94
CA SER A 11 -24.56 0.05 -2.13
C SER A 11 -23.74 0.65 -0.99
N ILE A 12 -23.92 0.16 0.25
CA ILE A 12 -23.06 0.55 1.39
C ILE A 12 -21.62 0.08 1.16
N LEU A 13 -21.42 -1.16 0.71
CA LEU A 13 -20.08 -1.70 0.41
C LEU A 13 -19.39 -0.88 -0.70
N LEU A 14 -20.12 -0.53 -1.76
CA LEU A 14 -19.59 0.28 -2.87
C LEU A 14 -19.15 1.69 -2.44
N LEU A 15 -19.82 2.28 -1.45
CA LEU A 15 -19.47 3.60 -0.90
C LEU A 15 -18.21 3.56 -0.02
N ILE A 16 -17.92 2.42 0.62
CA ILE A 16 -16.73 2.25 1.45
C ILE A 16 -15.47 2.18 0.56
N ASP A 17 -15.54 1.48 -0.57
CA ASP A 17 -14.41 1.36 -1.51
C ASP A 17 -13.99 2.70 -2.12
N LEU A 18 -14.93 3.65 -2.28
CA LEU A 18 -14.63 4.97 -2.85
C LEU A 18 -13.83 5.88 -1.91
N SER A 19 -13.83 5.59 -0.60
CA SER A 19 -13.19 6.44 0.42
C SER A 19 -11.68 6.21 0.59
N VAL A 20 -11.12 5.19 -0.08
CA VAL A 20 -9.70 4.81 0.05
C VAL A 20 -8.81 5.48 -1.02
N VAL A 21 -9.37 6.24 -1.97
CA VAL A 21 -8.63 6.86 -3.09
C VAL A 21 -8.44 8.36 -2.89
N SER A 22 -8.01 8.80 -1.71
CA SER A 22 -7.61 10.19 -1.48
C SER A 22 -6.22 10.27 -0.87
N GLY A 23 -5.23 10.57 -1.72
CA GLY A 23 -3.85 10.79 -1.29
C GLY A 23 -2.88 10.98 -2.45
N GLN A 24 -3.17 11.89 -3.38
CA GLN A 24 -2.17 12.32 -4.37
C GLN A 24 -1.92 13.82 -4.21
N GLU A 25 -1.14 14.18 -3.20
CA GLU A 25 -0.58 15.53 -3.09
C GLU A 25 0.56 15.69 -4.11
N ASN A 26 0.27 16.45 -5.16
CA ASN A 26 1.24 16.95 -6.11
C ASN A 26 1.92 18.20 -5.56
N ASN A 27 3.05 18.03 -4.86
CA ASN A 27 4.29 18.84 -4.94
C ASN A 27 5.12 18.70 -3.66
N ILE A 28 6.45 18.82 -3.81
CA ILE A 28 7.48 19.01 -2.77
C ILE A 28 8.09 17.71 -2.22
N LYS A 29 9.35 17.44 -2.58
CA LYS A 29 10.33 16.55 -1.89
C LYS A 29 9.73 15.69 -0.77
N THR A 30 8.89 14.73 -1.13
CA THR A 30 8.24 13.88 -0.15
C THR A 30 9.20 12.74 0.17
N ASN A 31 9.91 12.90 1.29
CA ASN A 31 10.46 11.74 1.98
C ASN A 31 9.28 11.11 2.71
N SER A 32 8.91 9.89 2.36
CA SER A 32 7.76 9.19 2.93
C SER A 32 8.25 7.97 3.68
N ILE A 33 7.91 7.89 4.97
CA ILE A 33 7.99 6.64 5.73
C ILE A 33 6.58 6.11 5.82
N TYR A 34 6.38 4.87 5.39
CA TYR A 34 5.07 4.24 5.46
C TYR A 34 5.22 2.76 5.80
N LEU A 35 4.17 2.24 6.41
CA LEU A 35 4.02 0.86 6.79
C LEU A 35 3.07 0.21 5.79
N GLU A 36 3.52 -0.81 5.06
CA GLU A 36 2.65 -1.59 4.18
C GLU A 36 2.15 -2.82 4.93
N ILE A 37 0.84 -3.04 4.88
CA ILE A 37 0.18 -4.26 5.33
C ILE A 37 -0.57 -4.80 4.13
N ALA A 38 -0.14 -5.94 3.58
CA ALA A 38 -0.92 -6.61 2.54
C ALA A 38 -1.90 -7.60 3.18
N GLY A 39 -3.14 -7.61 2.68
CA GLY A 39 -4.28 -8.33 3.26
C GLY A 39 -4.01 -9.81 3.55
N ASN A 40 -4.64 -10.31 4.63
CA ASN A 40 -4.48 -11.62 5.28
C ASN A 40 -3.22 -11.81 6.17
N ASN A 41 -2.65 -10.74 6.74
CA ASN A 41 -1.54 -10.84 7.72
C ASN A 41 -0.26 -11.54 7.19
N TYR A 42 -0.12 -11.67 5.87
CA TYR A 42 0.99 -12.41 5.25
C TYR A 42 2.19 -11.55 4.89
N TYR A 43 2.10 -10.22 5.01
CA TYR A 43 3.18 -9.33 4.64
C TYR A 43 3.08 -8.01 5.39
N TYR A 44 4.15 -7.69 6.11
CA TYR A 44 4.34 -6.39 6.77
C TYR A 44 5.65 -5.80 6.30
N SER A 45 5.67 -4.52 5.96
CA SER A 45 6.93 -3.85 5.64
C SER A 45 6.95 -2.42 6.15
N ILE A 46 8.15 -1.96 6.50
CA ILE A 46 8.44 -0.56 6.80
C ILE A 46 9.38 -0.07 5.71
N ASN A 47 8.94 0.95 4.97
CA ASN A 47 9.70 1.48 3.86
C ASN A 47 9.93 2.98 4.01
N TYR A 48 11.12 3.40 3.60
CA TYR A 48 11.48 4.78 3.36
C TYR A 48 11.60 5.00 1.85
N GLU A 49 10.83 5.94 1.34
CA GLU A 49 10.86 6.35 -0.06
C GLU A 49 11.25 7.83 -0.14
N LYS A 50 12.15 8.16 -1.07
CA LYS A 50 12.60 9.53 -1.30
C LYS A 50 12.54 9.86 -2.77
N ILE A 51 11.75 10.86 -3.12
CA ILE A 51 11.74 11.41 -4.49
C ILE A 51 13.02 12.23 -4.70
N ILE A 52 13.91 11.75 -5.56
CA ILE A 52 15.15 12.48 -5.94
C ILE A 52 14.89 13.33 -7.18
N PHE A 53 14.19 12.77 -8.17
CA PHE A 53 13.76 13.44 -9.40
C PHE A 53 12.27 13.18 -9.62
N GLN A 54 11.58 13.99 -10.42
CA GLN A 54 10.15 13.80 -10.73
C GLN A 54 9.81 12.35 -11.17
N ASN A 55 10.77 11.68 -11.81
CA ASN A 55 10.58 10.35 -12.38
C ASN A 55 11.36 9.24 -11.66
N PHE A 56 12.09 9.56 -10.58
CA PHE A 56 12.97 8.61 -9.90
C PHE A 56 12.84 8.69 -8.39
N SER A 57 12.45 7.57 -7.81
CA SER A 57 12.23 7.42 -6.37
C SER A 57 12.86 6.11 -5.88
N PRO A 58 14.05 6.15 -5.26
CA PRO A 58 14.58 5.00 -4.55
C PRO A 58 13.78 4.73 -3.27
N ARG A 59 13.60 3.44 -3.00
CA ARG A 59 12.92 2.89 -1.84
C ARG A 59 13.84 1.90 -1.13
N ILE A 60 13.93 2.03 0.19
CA ILE A 60 14.68 1.11 1.05
C ILE A 60 13.75 0.72 2.20
N GLY A 61 13.69 -0.56 2.52
CA GLY A 61 12.80 -1.02 3.57
C GLY A 61 13.11 -2.40 4.11
N PHE A 62 12.42 -2.73 5.18
CA PHE A 62 12.44 -4.02 5.83
C PHE A 62 11.07 -4.65 5.70
N SER A 63 11.02 -5.94 5.39
CA SER A 63 9.79 -6.69 5.29
C SER A 63 9.86 -7.95 6.12
N ILE A 64 8.70 -8.35 6.63
CA ILE A 64 8.48 -9.56 7.41
C ILE A 64 7.41 -10.35 6.66
N VAL A 65 7.77 -11.57 6.28
CA VAL A 65 6.89 -12.52 5.62
C VAL A 65 6.75 -13.75 6.52
N PRO A 66 5.63 -13.94 7.23
CA PRO A 66 5.38 -15.20 7.92
C PRO A 66 5.31 -16.36 6.93
N HIS A 67 6.12 -17.39 7.16
CA HIS A 67 6.12 -18.67 6.46
C HIS A 67 5.75 -19.79 7.44
N GLY A 68 4.58 -20.40 7.26
CA GLY A 68 4.14 -21.55 8.07
C GLY A 68 4.00 -21.27 9.58
N GLU A 69 3.73 -22.31 10.37
CA GLU A 69 3.26 -22.21 11.76
C GLU A 69 4.27 -21.59 12.76
N SER A 70 5.50 -21.27 12.37
CA SER A 70 6.49 -20.78 13.34
C SER A 70 7.66 -19.97 12.78
N SER A 71 7.75 -19.71 11.47
CA SER A 71 8.90 -19.00 10.91
C SER A 71 8.54 -17.63 10.35
N HIS A 72 9.20 -16.59 10.86
CA HIS A 72 9.19 -15.27 10.24
C HIS A 72 10.45 -15.13 9.38
N THR A 73 10.28 -14.89 8.08
CA THR A 73 11.40 -14.52 7.22
C THR A 73 11.52 -13.00 7.19
N TYR A 74 12.66 -12.50 7.64
CA TYR A 74 13.01 -11.08 7.56
C TYR A 74 13.79 -10.85 6.27
N SER A 75 13.39 -9.86 5.48
CA SER A 75 14.08 -9.49 4.24
C SER A 75 14.28 -7.99 4.16
N ASN A 76 15.53 -7.59 3.88
CA ASN A 76 15.88 -6.21 3.56
C ASN A 76 15.70 -6.04 2.05
N SER A 77 14.97 -5.03 1.62
CA SER A 77 14.71 -4.77 0.21
C SER A 77 15.13 -3.36 -0.19
N ILE A 78 15.78 -3.26 -1.35
CA ILE A 78 16.07 -1.99 -2.02
C ILE A 78 15.35 -2.07 -3.36
N SER A 79 14.41 -1.17 -3.59
CA SER A 79 13.62 -1.11 -4.81
C SER A 79 13.75 0.26 -5.44
N ILE A 80 13.80 0.32 -6.76
CA ILE A 80 13.88 1.57 -7.51
C ILE A 80 12.59 1.71 -8.32
N LYS A 81 11.83 2.77 -8.06
CA LYS A 81 10.65 3.10 -8.86
C LYS A 81 11.02 4.17 -9.89
N ILE A 82 10.87 3.83 -11.16
CA ILE A 82 10.95 4.76 -12.27
C ILE A 82 9.52 5.06 -12.72
N ASN A 83 9.05 6.29 -12.50
CA ASN A 83 7.78 6.73 -13.06
C ASN A 83 8.06 7.24 -14.48
N LEU A 84 7.72 6.46 -15.50
CA LEU A 84 7.54 7.00 -16.85
C LEU A 84 6.21 7.75 -16.86
N LEU A 85 6.25 9.05 -16.54
CA LEU A 85 5.21 9.97 -16.98
C LEU A 85 5.32 10.07 -18.51
N MET A 86 4.42 9.42 -19.24
CA MET A 86 4.11 9.74 -20.64
C MET A 86 2.88 10.64 -20.68
#